data_AF-A0A0P9H210-F1
#
_entry.id   AF-A0A0P9H210-F1
#
_cell.length_a   1.000
_cell.length_b   1.000
_cell.length_c   1.000
_cell.angle_alpha   90.00
_cell.angle_beta   90.00
_cell.angle_gamma   90.00
#
_symmetry.space_group_name_H-M   'P 1'
#
loop_
_entity.id
_entity.type
_entity.pdbx_description
1 polymer ?
#
loop_
_entity_poly.entity_id
_entity_poly.type
_entity_poly.pdbx_seq_one_letter_code
_entity_poly.pdbx_strand_id
1 'polypeptide(L)'
;MWESLNQYIDPEDASYSDARRGALAHLGDYAAQIVGPLNLRPRAAALHSSSNTRIEARISTASSHILLVLAPEGDLAAEVAWLRALNSTTLPVPRLIAHDLSLSAIPFSYAIESYISGAPLDWVAEAPRVRVLARQVGRTLRRSHQ
;
A
#
# COMPACT_ATOMS: atom_id res chain seq x y z
N MET A 1 16.77 -5.80 -8.74
CA MET A 1 15.56 -6.09 -7.91
C MET A 1 14.50 -5.06 -8.18
N TRP A 2 14.76 -3.79 -7.90
CA TRP A 2 13.78 -2.72 -8.04
C TRP A 2 13.18 -2.58 -9.43
N GLU A 3 14.00 -2.71 -10.48
CA GLU A 3 13.57 -2.68 -11.89
C GLU A 3 12.44 -3.68 -12.21
N SER A 4 12.32 -4.79 -11.47
CA SER A 4 11.21 -5.74 -11.67
C SER A 4 9.83 -5.20 -11.27
N LEU A 5 9.79 -4.07 -10.56
CA LEU A 5 8.57 -3.33 -10.25
C LEU A 5 8.12 -2.43 -11.41
N ASN A 6 9.03 -2.02 -12.29
CA ASN A 6 8.71 -1.14 -13.41
C ASN A 6 7.82 -1.89 -14.39
N GLN A 7 6.68 -1.29 -14.75
CA GLN A 7 5.75 -1.87 -15.72
C GLN A 7 5.65 -0.98 -16.94
N TYR A 8 5.75 -1.60 -18.11
CA TYR A 8 5.34 -0.99 -19.35
C TYR A 8 3.83 -1.17 -19.49
N ILE A 9 3.10 -0.06 -19.52
CA ILE A 9 1.68 -0.03 -19.82
C ILE A 9 1.50 0.72 -21.14
N ASP A 10 0.69 0.16 -22.02
CA ASP A 10 0.38 0.76 -23.31
C ASP A 10 -0.15 2.21 -23.12
N PRO A 11 0.44 3.21 -23.79
CA PRO A 11 -0.08 4.57 -23.80
C PRO A 11 -1.53 4.67 -24.29
N GLU A 12 -1.98 3.76 -25.15
CA GLU A 12 -3.34 3.75 -25.71
C GLU A 12 -4.37 3.09 -24.79
N ASP A 13 -3.94 2.41 -23.71
CA ASP A 13 -4.84 1.81 -22.75
C ASP A 13 -5.49 2.88 -21.86
N ALA A 14 -6.75 3.19 -22.18
CA ALA A 14 -7.57 4.18 -21.47
C ALA A 14 -7.98 3.76 -20.04
N SER A 15 -7.72 2.51 -19.62
CA SER A 15 -7.99 2.08 -18.24
C SER A 15 -6.97 2.61 -17.24
N TYR A 16 -5.84 3.15 -17.71
CA TYR A 16 -4.80 3.77 -16.91
C TYR A 16 -4.76 5.27 -17.17
N SER A 17 -4.78 6.06 -16.10
CA SER A 17 -4.43 7.47 -16.19
C SER A 17 -2.95 7.66 -16.47
N ASP A 18 -2.59 8.81 -17.03
CA ASP A 18 -1.20 9.15 -17.32
C ASP A 18 -0.33 9.17 -16.04
N ALA A 19 -0.90 9.66 -14.94
CA ALA A 19 -0.24 9.68 -13.65
C ALA A 19 0.05 8.26 -13.14
N ARG A 20 -0.92 7.35 -13.24
CA ARG A 20 -0.74 5.94 -12.87
C ARG A 20 0.27 5.24 -13.79
N ARG A 21 0.23 5.52 -15.09
CA ARG A 21 1.19 4.99 -16.08
C ARG A 21 2.61 5.44 -15.74
N GLY A 22 2.81 6.72 -15.49
CA GLY A 22 4.11 7.27 -15.07
C GLY A 22 4.60 6.68 -13.75
N ALA A 23 3.72 6.54 -12.76
CA ALA A 23 4.06 5.93 -11.47
C ALA A 23 4.51 4.47 -11.62
N LEU A 24 3.81 3.67 -12.45
CA LEU A 24 4.15 2.26 -12.69
C LEU A 24 5.42 2.10 -13.53
N ALA A 25 5.67 2.98 -14.49
CA ALA A 25 6.88 2.93 -15.32
C ALA A 25 8.17 3.14 -14.51
N HIS A 26 8.09 3.88 -13.40
CA HIS A 26 9.24 4.25 -12.55
C HIS A 26 9.14 3.74 -11.11
N LEU A 27 8.22 2.80 -10.84
CA LEU A 27 7.92 2.32 -9.48
C LEU A 27 9.17 1.76 -8.76
N GLY A 28 10.03 1.06 -9.49
CA GLY A 28 11.31 0.55 -9.02
C GLY A 28 12.27 1.65 -8.62
N ASP A 29 12.40 2.69 -9.44
CA ASP A 29 13.29 3.81 -9.18
C ASP A 29 12.83 4.57 -7.92
N TYR A 30 11.52 4.83 -7.83
CA TYR A 30 10.91 5.44 -6.65
C TYR A 30 11.07 4.57 -5.40
N ALA A 31 10.87 3.26 -5.51
CA ALA A 31 11.07 2.33 -4.40
C ALA A 31 12.53 2.34 -3.92
N ALA A 32 13.50 2.34 -4.82
CA ALA A 32 14.92 2.42 -4.47
C ALA A 32 15.24 3.72 -3.73
N GLN A 33 14.72 4.85 -4.21
CA GLN A 33 14.94 6.17 -3.62
C GLN A 33 14.31 6.31 -2.23
N ILE A 34 13.08 5.81 -2.05
CA ILE A 34 12.34 5.92 -0.79
C ILE A 34 12.86 4.93 0.26
N VAL A 35 13.16 3.69 -0.14
CA VAL A 35 13.46 2.59 0.79
C VAL A 35 14.94 2.51 1.10
N GLY A 36 15.81 2.90 0.16
CA GLY A 36 17.26 2.89 0.33
C GLY A 36 17.74 3.55 1.63
N PRO A 37 17.29 4.78 1.95
CA PRO A 37 17.67 5.48 3.18
C PRO A 37 17.24 4.80 4.49
N LEU A 38 16.26 3.91 4.45
CA LEU A 38 15.68 3.30 5.66
C LEU A 38 16.49 2.11 6.20
N ASN A 39 17.56 1.72 5.49
CA ASN A 39 18.48 0.64 5.90
C ASN A 39 17.78 -0.70 6.23
N LEU A 40 16.67 -1.00 5.56
CA LEU A 40 15.83 -2.18 5.82
C LEU A 40 16.38 -3.48 5.20
N ARG A 41 17.46 -3.39 4.40
CA ARG A 41 18.08 -4.49 3.64
C ARG A 41 17.06 -5.34 2.84
N PRO A 42 16.40 -4.76 1.83
CA PRO A 42 15.42 -5.47 1.00
C PRO A 42 16.00 -6.70 0.29
N ARG A 43 15.22 -7.78 0.26
CA ARG A 43 15.54 -9.09 -0.35
C ARG A 43 14.72 -9.37 -1.60
N ALA A 44 13.50 -8.85 -1.66
CA ALA A 44 12.63 -8.92 -2.82
C ALA A 44 11.65 -7.75 -2.82
N ALA A 45 11.16 -7.38 -3.98
CA ALA A 45 10.06 -6.44 -4.14
C ALA A 45 9.09 -6.98 -5.20
N ALA A 46 7.80 -6.79 -5.01
CA ALA A 46 6.77 -7.18 -5.96
C ALA A 46 5.62 -6.17 -5.94
N LEU A 47 5.02 -5.90 -7.10
CA LEU A 47 3.76 -5.18 -7.15
C LEU A 47 2.70 -6.00 -6.40
N HIS A 48 2.07 -5.39 -5.40
CA HIS A 48 1.03 -6.02 -4.59
C HIS A 48 -0.36 -5.74 -5.15
N SER A 49 -0.65 -4.47 -5.44
CA SER A 49 -1.91 -4.03 -6.03
C SER A 49 -1.70 -2.71 -6.79
N SER A 50 -2.61 -2.41 -7.71
CA SER A 50 -2.58 -1.15 -8.46
C SER A 50 -4.00 -0.76 -8.86
N SER A 51 -4.36 0.48 -8.54
CA SER A 51 -5.56 1.19 -8.96
C SER A 51 -5.21 2.62 -9.37
N ASN A 52 -6.20 3.39 -9.80
CA ASN A 52 -6.01 4.80 -10.19
C ASN A 52 -5.67 5.73 -9.02
N THR A 53 -6.05 5.36 -7.80
CA THR A 53 -5.79 6.18 -6.61
C THR A 53 -4.67 5.62 -5.74
N ARG A 54 -4.26 4.36 -5.97
CA ARG A 54 -3.32 3.67 -5.09
C ARG A 54 -2.49 2.63 -5.83
N ILE A 55 -1.17 2.71 -5.69
CA ILE A 55 -0.23 1.68 -6.12
C ILE A 55 0.49 1.16 -4.88
N GLU A 56 0.54 -0.16 -4.74
CA GLU A 56 1.17 -0.82 -3.59
C GLU A 56 2.29 -1.74 -4.06
N ALA A 57 3.50 -1.52 -3.57
CA ALA A 57 4.64 -2.41 -3.75
C ALA A 57 4.98 -3.09 -2.42
N ARG A 58 4.93 -4.41 -2.38
CA ARG A 58 5.37 -5.18 -1.21
C ARG A 58 6.88 -5.38 -1.27
N ILE A 59 7.55 -4.94 -0.20
CA ILE A 59 8.99 -5.08 -0.03
C ILE A 59 9.23 -6.10 1.07
N SER A 60 10.02 -7.12 0.75
CA SER A 60 10.35 -8.22 1.65
C SER A 60 11.76 -8.01 2.17
N THR A 61 11.92 -8.05 3.49
CA THR A 61 13.22 -8.04 4.17
C THR A 61 13.55 -9.46 4.65
N ALA A 62 14.62 -9.61 5.44
CA ALA A 62 14.95 -10.91 6.04
C ALA A 62 13.95 -11.34 7.13
N SER A 63 13.25 -10.41 7.78
CA SER A 63 12.43 -10.69 8.97
C SER A 63 10.97 -10.24 8.84
N SER A 64 10.63 -9.45 7.82
CA SER A 64 9.31 -8.85 7.69
C SER A 64 8.98 -8.44 6.26
N HIS A 65 7.72 -8.02 6.06
CA HIS A 65 7.28 -7.34 4.85
C HIS A 65 6.75 -5.95 5.21
N ILE A 66 6.96 -5.00 4.31
CA ILE A 66 6.37 -3.66 4.35
C ILE A 66 5.65 -3.40 3.02
N LEU A 67 4.75 -2.43 3.03
CA LEU A 67 4.15 -1.89 1.82
C LEU A 67 4.69 -0.48 1.59
N LEU A 68 5.19 -0.24 0.39
CA LEU A 68 5.32 1.10 -0.17
C LEU A 68 4.02 1.41 -0.90
N VAL A 69 3.40 2.53 -0.56
CA VAL A 69 2.13 2.98 -1.11
C VAL A 69 2.37 4.32 -1.79
N LEU A 70 1.94 4.44 -3.05
CA LEU A 70 1.93 5.68 -3.82
C LEU A 70 0.49 6.05 -4.15
N ALA A 71 0.15 7.34 -4.08
CA ALA A 71 -1.07 7.87 -4.68
C ALA A 71 -0.74 8.53 -6.02
N PRO A 72 -0.95 7.84 -7.16
CA PRO A 72 -0.74 8.44 -8.47
C PRO A 72 -1.74 9.57 -8.77
N GLU A 73 -2.98 9.46 -8.28
CA GLU A 73 -3.98 10.52 -8.34
C GLU A 73 -4.33 11.01 -6.94
N GLY A 74 -4.25 12.33 -6.71
CA GLY A 74 -4.55 12.95 -5.42
C GLY A 74 -3.40 12.85 -4.40
N ASP A 75 -3.75 12.62 -3.14
CA ASP A 75 -2.78 12.48 -2.05
C ASP A 75 -3.19 11.43 -1.00
N LEU A 76 -2.24 11.08 -0.12
CA LEU A 76 -2.44 10.16 1.00
C LEU A 76 -2.72 10.89 2.34
N ALA A 77 -3.03 12.19 2.35
CA ALA A 77 -3.10 12.98 3.58
C ALA A 77 -4.18 12.48 4.54
N ALA A 78 -5.38 12.20 4.02
CA ALA A 78 -6.48 11.67 4.82
C ALA A 78 -6.16 10.29 5.42
N GLU A 79 -5.54 9.42 4.62
CA GLU A 79 -5.14 8.09 5.06
C GLU A 79 -4.02 8.13 6.10
N VAL A 80 -2.98 8.91 5.86
CA VAL A 80 -1.89 9.13 6.80
C VAL A 80 -2.43 9.68 8.12
N ALA A 81 -3.35 10.64 8.07
CA ALA A 81 -4.00 11.18 9.28
C ALA A 81 -4.78 10.10 10.02
N TRP A 82 -5.53 9.26 9.30
CA TRP A 82 -6.31 8.17 9.87
C TRP A 82 -5.43 7.08 10.50
N LEU A 83 -4.39 6.60 9.80
CA LEU A 83 -3.46 5.59 10.32
C LEU A 83 -2.69 6.10 11.55
N ARG A 84 -2.35 7.40 11.58
CA ARG A 84 -1.78 8.04 12.78
C ARG A 84 -2.76 8.02 13.95
N ALA A 85 -4.02 8.39 13.72
CA ALA A 85 -5.04 8.38 14.76
C ALA A 85 -5.28 6.97 15.33
N LEU A 86 -5.22 5.94 14.47
CA LEU A 86 -5.38 4.56 14.90
C LEU A 86 -4.13 3.95 15.54
N ASN A 87 -2.99 4.63 15.54
CA ASN A 87 -1.73 4.04 15.98
C ASN A 87 -1.74 3.61 17.47
N SER A 88 -2.56 4.26 18.29
CA SER A 88 -2.74 3.92 19.72
C SER A 88 -3.80 2.84 19.97
N THR A 89 -4.55 2.43 18.95
CA THR A 89 -5.65 1.47 19.10
C THR A 89 -5.16 0.03 18.99
N THR A 90 -5.92 -0.92 19.54
CA THR A 90 -5.68 -2.37 19.40
C THR A 90 -6.26 -2.95 18.11
N LEU A 91 -6.60 -2.10 17.15
CA LEU A 91 -7.17 -2.53 15.89
C LEU A 91 -6.10 -3.20 15.00
N PRO A 92 -6.46 -4.26 14.27
CA PRO A 92 -5.59 -4.91 13.30
C PRO A 92 -5.54 -4.09 11.99
N VAL A 93 -5.04 -2.86 12.07
CA VAL A 93 -4.87 -1.96 10.92
C VAL A 93 -3.38 -1.81 10.57
N PRO A 94 -3.04 -1.47 9.32
CA PRO A 94 -1.66 -1.20 8.95
C PRO A 94 -1.08 -0.12 9.88
N ARG A 95 0.19 -0.28 10.25
CA ARG A 95 0.92 0.71 11.02
C ARG A 95 1.71 1.58 10.07
N LEU A 96 1.53 2.89 10.17
CA LEU A 96 2.32 3.85 9.42
C LEU A 96 3.76 3.88 9.94
N ILE A 97 4.73 3.61 9.07
CA ILE A 97 6.16 3.60 9.36
C ILE A 97 6.78 4.94 8.95
N ALA A 98 6.50 5.39 7.73
CA ALA A 98 6.99 6.66 7.17
C ALA A 98 6.01 7.18 6.10
N HIS A 99 6.13 8.43 5.71
CA HIS A 99 5.38 9.02 4.60
C HIS A 99 6.04 10.33 4.17
N ASP A 100 5.77 10.74 2.94
CA ASP A 100 5.99 12.09 2.45
C ASP A 100 4.75 12.54 1.66
N LEU A 101 4.16 13.65 2.09
CA LEU A 101 3.02 14.29 1.42
C LEU A 101 3.44 15.56 0.65
N SER A 102 4.71 15.94 0.72
CA SER A 102 5.24 17.16 0.12
C SER A 102 5.74 16.97 -1.31
N LEU A 103 5.80 15.72 -1.78
CA LEU A 103 6.29 15.35 -3.12
C LEU A 103 7.76 15.75 -3.34
N SER A 104 8.53 15.81 -2.24
CA SER A 104 9.90 16.31 -2.27
C SER A 104 10.89 15.29 -2.82
N ALA A 105 10.66 14.00 -2.54
CA ALA A 105 11.51 12.92 -3.02
C ALA A 105 11.11 12.46 -4.42
N ILE A 106 9.80 12.33 -4.67
CA ILE A 106 9.23 11.79 -5.91
C ILE A 106 7.96 12.58 -6.26
N PRO A 107 7.47 12.56 -7.52
CA PRO A 107 6.31 13.37 -7.93
C PRO A 107 4.96 12.82 -7.44
N PHE A 108 4.94 12.02 -6.38
CA PHE A 108 3.74 11.44 -5.79
C PHE A 108 3.84 11.48 -4.26
N SER A 109 2.71 11.66 -3.59
CA SER A 109 2.67 11.40 -2.15
C SER A 109 2.85 9.90 -1.90
N TYR A 110 3.59 9.56 -0.85
CA TYR A 110 3.85 8.17 -0.49
C TYR A 110 3.71 7.90 0.99
N ALA A 111 3.41 6.64 1.32
CA ALA A 111 3.45 6.09 2.66
C ALA A 111 4.20 4.76 2.67
N ILE A 112 4.78 4.43 3.81
CA ILE A 112 5.34 3.12 4.10
C ILE A 112 4.57 2.57 5.28
N GLU A 113 4.01 1.39 5.09
CA GLU A 113 3.09 0.75 6.03
C GLU A 113 3.58 -0.65 6.39
N SER A 114 3.19 -1.13 7.56
CA SER A 114 3.34 -2.55 7.87
C SER A 114 2.48 -3.39 6.94
N TYR A 115 3.04 -4.48 6.39
CA TYR A 115 2.25 -5.41 5.61
C TYR A 115 1.33 -6.27 6.50
N ILE A 116 0.05 -6.34 6.16
CA ILE A 116 -0.90 -7.27 6.78
C ILE A 116 -1.14 -8.42 5.81
N SER A 117 -0.83 -9.64 6.24
CA SER A 117 -1.16 -10.84 5.47
C SER A 117 -2.64 -11.16 5.59
N GLY A 118 -3.23 -11.67 4.52
CA GLY A 118 -4.63 -12.05 4.50
C GLY A 118 -5.12 -12.32 3.09
N ALA A 119 -6.42 -12.61 3.01
CA ALA A 119 -7.14 -12.74 1.75
C ALA A 119 -8.27 -11.71 1.72
N PRO A 120 -8.56 -11.12 0.55
CA PRO A 120 -9.77 -10.35 0.31
C PRO A 120 -11.03 -11.16 0.66
N LEU A 121 -12.09 -10.45 1.08
CA LEU A 121 -13.33 -11.10 1.55
C LEU A 121 -14.06 -11.86 0.42
N ASP A 122 -13.93 -11.38 -0.81
CA ASP A 122 -14.47 -11.99 -2.03
C ASP A 122 -13.84 -13.35 -2.37
N TRP A 123 -12.71 -13.71 -1.76
CA TRP A 123 -12.10 -15.03 -1.91
C TRP A 123 -12.75 -16.09 -1.00
N VAL A 124 -13.70 -15.71 -0.15
CA VAL A 124 -14.35 -16.61 0.81
C VAL A 124 -15.71 -17.06 0.28
N ALA A 125 -15.74 -18.24 -0.35
CA ALA A 125 -16.95 -18.78 -0.97
C ALA A 125 -17.93 -19.46 0.02
N GLU A 126 -17.47 -19.92 1.18
CA GLU A 126 -18.29 -20.74 2.08
C GLU A 126 -19.15 -19.91 3.04
N ALA A 127 -20.48 -20.04 2.95
CA ALA A 127 -21.44 -19.29 3.77
C ALA A 127 -21.20 -19.34 5.29
N PRO A 128 -20.79 -20.47 5.91
CA PRO A 128 -20.43 -20.49 7.33
C PRO A 128 -19.23 -19.60 7.67
N ARG A 129 -18.22 -19.55 6.79
CA ARG A 129 -17.03 -18.71 6.98
C ARG A 129 -17.36 -17.23 6.85
N VAL A 130 -18.20 -16.87 5.87
CA VAL A 130 -18.68 -15.49 5.67
C VAL A 130 -19.34 -14.94 6.94
N ARG A 131 -20.18 -15.74 7.62
CA ARG A 131 -20.83 -15.31 8.87
C ARG A 131 -19.85 -15.03 10.00
N VAL A 132 -18.79 -15.84 10.14
CA VAL A 132 -17.76 -15.61 11.16
C VAL A 132 -16.96 -14.35 10.84
N LEU A 133 -16.59 -14.15 9.57
CA LEU A 133 -15.86 -12.96 9.12
C LEU A 133 -16.69 -11.70 9.31
N ALA A 134 -17.97 -11.71 8.96
CA ALA A 134 -18.87 -10.58 9.17
C ALA A 134 -18.93 -10.14 10.64
N ARG A 135 -18.91 -11.08 11.59
CA ARG A 135 -18.84 -10.74 13.02
C ARG A 135 -17.52 -10.07 13.39
N GLN A 136 -16.39 -10.53 12.85
CA GLN A 136 -15.09 -9.90 13.11
C GLN A 136 -15.02 -8.51 12.51
N VAL A 137 -15.47 -8.34 11.27
CA VAL A 137 -15.58 -7.02 10.61
C VAL A 137 -16.44 -6.08 11.46
N GLY A 138 -17.63 -6.51 11.89
CA GLY A 138 -18.52 -5.70 12.72
C GLY A 138 -17.89 -5.30 14.07
N ARG A 139 -17.12 -6.20 14.70
CA ARG A 139 -16.38 -5.88 15.94
C ARG A 139 -15.27 -4.86 15.71
N THR A 140 -14.54 -4.99 14.61
CA THR A 140 -13.49 -4.04 14.21
C THR A 140 -14.09 -2.67 13.91
N LEU A 141 -15.15 -2.60 13.09
CA LEU A 141 -15.84 -1.36 12.75
C LEU A 141 -16.37 -0.64 14.01
N ARG A 142 -16.99 -1.38 14.93
CA ARG A 142 -17.46 -0.80 16.19
C ARG A 142 -16.33 -0.18 17.00
N ARG A 143 -15.16 -0.82 17.05
CA ARG A 143 -13.98 -0.28 17.74
C ARG A 143 -13.35 0.89 16.99
N SER A 144 -13.41 0.93 15.67
CA SER A 144 -12.96 2.07 14.87
C SER A 144 -13.83 3.32 15.05
N HIS A 145 -15.10 3.15 15.40
CA HIS A 145 -16.02 4.26 15.69
C HIS A 145 -15.94 4.78 17.14
N GLN A 146 -15.23 4.09 18.03
CA GLN A 146 -15.08 4.44 19.45
C GLN A 146 -13.77 5.18 19.67
#